data_AF-A0A970WVF6-F1
#
_entry.id   AF-A0A970WVF6-F1
#
_cell.length_a   1.000
_cell.length_b   1.000
_cell.length_c   1.000
_cell.angle_alpha   90.00
_cell.angle_beta   90.00
_cell.angle_gamma   90.00
#
_symmetry.space_group_name_H-M   'P 1'
#
loop_
_entity.id
_entity.type
_entity.pdbx_description
1 polymer ?
#
loop_
_entity_poly.entity_id
_entity_poly.type
_entity_poly.pdbx_seq_one_letter_code
_entity_poly.pdbx_strand_id
1 'polypeptide(L)' 'MDYTQFAGLKVRITTKDNEVYEGIVWGFQFENEIVGNVLEVWIEDFVIDVADISSIEESKESSSIPGLGFGDLSQN' A
#
# COMPACT_ATOMS: atom_id res chain seq x y z
N MET A 1 1.46 1.30 15.70
CA MET A 1 1.00 2.01 14.48
C MET A 1 -0.12 1.16 13.92
N ASP A 2 -1.31 1.71 13.69
CA ASP A 2 -2.45 0.94 13.16
C ASP A 2 -2.33 0.80 11.66
N TYR A 3 -2.01 -0.39 11.18
CA TYR A 3 -1.86 -0.68 9.75
C TYR A 3 -3.18 -0.96 9.04
N THR A 4 -4.24 -1.26 9.80
CA THR A 4 -5.58 -1.59 9.30
C THR A 4 -6.20 -0.52 8.41
N GLN A 5 -5.76 0.74 8.55
CA GLN A 5 -6.17 1.85 7.69
C GLN A 5 -5.81 1.66 6.20
N PHE A 6 -4.83 0.82 5.92
CA PHE A 6 -4.36 0.54 4.56
C PHE A 6 -5.10 -0.62 3.87
N ALA A 7 -6.01 -1.31 4.56
CA ALA A 7 -6.77 -2.42 3.98
C ALA A 7 -7.58 -1.95 2.76
N GLY A 8 -7.45 -2.67 1.65
CA GLY A 8 -8.09 -2.34 0.37
C GLY A 8 -7.43 -1.20 -0.41
N LEU A 9 -6.36 -0.59 0.10
CA LEU A 9 -5.61 0.45 -0.60
C LEU A 9 -4.42 -0.16 -1.35
N LYS A 10 -4.07 0.46 -2.48
CA LYS A 10 -2.79 0.20 -3.14
C LYS A 10 -1.71 0.93 -2.35
N VAL A 11 -0.75 0.18 -1.83
CA VAL A 11 0.33 0.72 -0.99
C VAL A 11 1.69 0.40 -1.58
N ARG A 12 2.67 1.20 -1.17
CA ARG A 12 4.09 0.92 -1.34
C ARG A 12 4.69 0.65 0.02
N ILE A 13 5.26 -0.54 0.19
CA ILE A 13 5.94 -1.00 1.40
C ILE A 13 7.43 -1.04 1.15
N THR A 14 8.21 -0.48 2.07
CA THR A 14 9.66 -0.65 2.12
C THR A 14 10.03 -1.47 3.34
N THR A 15 10.75 -2.57 3.16
CA THR A 15 11.25 -3.41 4.26
C THR A 15 12.54 -2.84 4.86
N LYS A 16 12.94 -3.35 6.02
CA LYS A 16 14.20 -2.97 6.69
C LYS A 16 15.45 -3.28 5.85
N ASP A 17 15.36 -4.28 4.98
CA ASP A 17 16.41 -4.64 4.02
C ASP A 17 16.47 -3.74 2.77
N ASN A 18 15.62 -2.70 2.72
CA ASN A 18 15.41 -1.81 1.57
C ASN A 18 14.78 -2.48 0.34
N GLU A 19 14.07 -3.60 0.52
CA GLU A 19 13.21 -4.14 -0.54
C GLU A 19 11.91 -3.36 -0.62
N VAL A 20 11.38 -3.20 -1.83
CA VAL A 20 10.17 -2.42 -2.07
C VAL A 20 9.12 -3.31 -2.72
N TYR A 21 7.95 -3.36 -2.10
CA TYR A 21 6.78 -4.09 -2.57
C TYR A 21 5.66 -3.08 -2.84
N GLU A 22 4.97 -3.22 -3.97
CA GLU A 22 3.79 -2.42 -4.29
C GLU A 22 2.64 -3.35 -4.64
N GLY A 23 1.47 -3.07 -4.08
CA GLY A 23 0.27 -3.82 -4.40
C GLY A 23 -0.93 -3.43 -3.54
N ILE A 24 -2.06 -4.09 -3.78
CA ILE A 24 -3.29 -3.89 -3.00
C ILE A 24 -3.22 -4.71 -1.72
N VAL A 25 -3.44 -4.06 -0.58
CA VAL A 25 -3.56 -4.75 0.71
C VAL A 25 -4.89 -5.48 0.78
N TRP A 26 -4.85 -6.80 0.87
CA TRP A 26 -6.05 -7.62 1.04
C TRP A 26 -6.54 -7.67 2.48
N GLY A 27 -5.61 -7.59 3.44
CA GLY A 27 -5.95 -7.63 4.84
C GLY A 27 -4.74 -7.78 5.74
N PHE A 28 -5.04 -7.96 7.03
CA PHE A 28 -4.07 -8.16 8.09
C PHE A 28 -4.46 -9.40 8.88
N GLN A 29 -3.49 -10.25 9.16
CA GLN A 29 -3.71 -11.46 9.95
C GLN A 29 -2.78 -11.47 11.17
N PHE A 30 -3.35 -11.80 12.33
CA PHE A 30 -2.57 -12.11 13.51
C PHE A 30 -2.28 -13.60 13.54
N GLU A 31 -1.04 -13.96 13.30
CA GLU A 31 -0.54 -15.32 13.51
C GLU A 31 -0.02 -15.43 14.94
N ASN A 32 -0.48 -16.47 15.65
CA ASN A 32 0.01 -16.78 16.99
C ASN A 32 1.08 -17.86 16.85
N GLU A 33 2.32 -17.43 16.64
CA GLU A 33 3.44 -18.34 16.60
C GLU A 33 3.90 -18.72 18.01
N ILE A 34 4.55 -19.88 18.11
CA ILE A 34 5.11 -20.42 19.36
C ILE A 34 6.10 -19.42 20.01
N VAL A 35 6.64 -18.48 19.22
CA VAL A 35 7.67 -17.51 19.62
C VAL A 35 7.10 -16.08 19.79
N GLY A 36 5.81 -15.85 19.54
CA GLY A 36 5.17 -14.55 19.72
C GLY A 36 3.97 -14.30 18.80
N ASN A 37 3.26 -13.20 19.03
CA ASN A 37 2.20 -12.75 18.12
C ASN A 37 2.84 -11.97 16.97
N VAL A 38 2.66 -12.45 15.75
CA VAL A 38 3.13 -11.82 14.51
C VAL A 38 1.93 -11.20 13.80
N LEU A 39 2.08 -9.97 13.32
CA LEU A 39 1.08 -9.31 12.49
C LEU A 39 1.60 -9.30 11.06
N GLU A 40 0.84 -9.89 10.15
CA GLU A 40 1.17 -9.98 8.74
C GLU A 40 0.32 -9.02 7.91
N VAL A 41 0.91 -8.50 6.84
CA VAL A 41 0.23 -7.72 5.78
C VAL A 41 0.18 -8.57 4.53
N TRP A 42 -1.03 -8.79 4.02
CA TRP A 42 -1.25 -9.56 2.81
C TRP A 42 -1.43 -8.62 1.62
N ILE A 43 -0.57 -8.72 0.61
CA ILE A 43 -0.47 -7.80 -0.52
C ILE A 43 -0.38 -8.60 -1.81
N GLU A 44 -1.46 -8.67 -2.58
CA GLU A 44 -1.55 -9.48 -3.80
C GLU A 44 -0.95 -10.89 -3.61
N ASP A 45 0.20 -11.18 -4.23
CA ASP A 45 0.89 -12.47 -4.16
C ASP A 45 1.95 -12.55 -3.04
N PHE A 46 2.03 -11.55 -2.17
CA PHE A 46 3.02 -11.41 -1.10
C PHE A 46 2.38 -11.37 0.29
N VAL A 47 3.08 -11.93 1.26
CA VAL A 47 2.79 -11.78 2.70
C VAL A 47 4.04 -11.21 3.34
N ILE A 48 3.88 -10.12 4.09
CA ILE A 48 4.99 -9.38 4.71
C ILE A 48 4.71 -9.22 6.19
N ASP A 49 5.66 -9.62 7.03
CA ASP A 49 5.61 -9.37 8.46
C ASP A 49 5.71 -7.87 8.75
N VAL A 50 4.77 -7.34 9.53
CA VAL A 50 4.80 -5.94 9.98
C VAL A 50 6.09 -5.65 10.75
N ALA A 51 6.68 -6.66 11.38
CA ALA A 51 7.96 -6.55 12.04
C ALA A 51 9.10 -6.19 11.07
N ASP A 52 9.02 -6.59 9.79
CA ASP A 52 10.03 -6.32 8.76
C ASP A 52 9.74 -5.07 7.93
N ILE A 53 8.56 -4.46 8.10
CA ILE A 53 8.21 -3.20 7.46
C ILE A 53 9.01 -2.06 8.09
N SER A 54 9.74 -1.34 7.24
CA SER A 54 10.39 -0.07 7.59
C SER A 54 9.44 1.11 7.36
N SER A 55 8.71 1.11 6.24
CA SER A 55 7.69 2.13 5.94
C SER A 55 6.57 1.56 5.07
N ILE A 56 5.37 2.12 5.23
CA ILE A 56 4.21 1.89 4.38
C ILE A 56 3.61 3.24 4.00
N GLU A 57 3.33 3.42 2.72
CA GLU A 57 2.72 4.64 2.19
C GLU A 57 1.61 4.25 1.23
N GLU A 58 0.47 4.96 1.28
CA GLU A 58 -0.53 4.83 0.22
C GLU A 58 0.13 5.23 -1.11
N SER A 59 0.08 4.32 -2.08
CA SER A 59 0.59 4.62 -3.41
C SER A 59 -0.39 5.59 -4.03
N LYS A 60 -0.03 6.88 -4.00
CA LYS A 60 -0.73 7.91 -4.76
C LYS A 60 -0.48 7.61 -6.23
N GLU A 61 -1.27 6.69 -6.78
CA GLU A 61 -1.48 6.69 -8.21
C GLU A 61 -1.97 8.10 -8.50
N SER A 62 -1.11 8.88 -9.15
CA SER A 62 -1.49 10.21 -9.54
C SER A 62 -2.68 9.98 -10.45
N SER A 63 -3.87 10.32 -9.98
CA SER A 63 -5.01 10.66 -10.83
C SER A 63 -4.65 11.92 -11.62
N SER A 64 -3.50 11.93 -12.30
CA SER A 64 -3.27 12.70 -13.49
C SER A 64 -4.14 12.05 -14.53
N ILE A 65 -5.42 12.37 -14.48
CA ILE A 65 -6.24 12.43 -15.68
C ILE A 65 -5.39 13.28 -16.65
N PRO A 66 -4.82 12.73 -17.73
CA PRO A 66 -4.21 13.57 -18.75
C PRO A 66 -5.34 14.50 -19.20
N GLY A 67 -5.11 15.80 -19.06
CA GLY A 67 -6.15 16.82 -19.12
C GLY A 67 -7.20 16.51 -20.19
N LEU A 68 -8.45 16.35 -19.75
CA LEU A 68 -9.57 16.86 -20.51
C LEU A 68 -9.39 18.38 -20.51
N GLY A 69 -8.49 18.84 -21.38
CA GLY A 69 -8.58 20.17 -21.97
C GLY A 69 -9.90 20.20 -22.70
N PHE A 70 -10.97 20.48 -21.96
CA PHE A 70 -12.09 21.19 -22.54
C PHE A 70 -11.46 22.49 -23.03
N GLY A 71 -11.21 22.50 -24.34
CA GLY A 71 -10.74 23.66 -25.04
C GLY A 71 -11.51 24.85 -24.55
N ASP A 72 -10.75 25.84 -24.11
CA ASP A 72 -11.11 27.23 -24.10
C ASP A 72 -12.07 27.51 -25.28
N LEU A 73 -13.37 27.54 -24.98
CA LEU A 73 -14.38 28.09 -25.88
C LEU A 73 -14.34 29.61 -25.71
N SER A 74 -13.18 30.19 -26.03
CA SER A 74 -13.03 31.58 -26.39
C SER A 74 -12.68 31.60 -27.87
N GLN A 75 -13.72 31.54 -28.72
CA GLN A 75 -13.71 32.25 -30.00
C GLN A 75 -15.12 32.25 -30.63
N ASN A 76 -15.72 33.44 -30.48
CA ASN A 76 -16.64 34.08 -31.42
C ASN A 76 -18.14 33.76 -31.34
#